data_AF-A0A0M9YE57-F1
#
_entry.id   AF-A0A0M9YE57-F1
#
_cell.length_a   1.000
_cell.length_b   1.000
_cell.length_c   1.000
_cell.angle_alpha   90.00
_cell.angle_beta   90.00
_cell.angle_gamma   90.00
#
_symmetry.space_group_name_H-M   'P 1'
#
loop_
_entity.id
_entity.type
_entity.pdbx_description
1 polymer ?
#
loop_
_entity_poly.entity_id
_entity_poly.type
_entity_poly.pdbx_seq_one_letter_code
_entity_poly.pdbx_strand_id
1 'polypeptide(L)'
;MTHPHLPTTGATVTAIRKIAADHGLEMTVTHDIGADQTSCRASAGVFTIVDPDGSLPHEAFVELSGVPTVSVRVFPEDDAKITVDNVEFHDVPRDSVPAFLRSVYSGLAHTKGRLFPPGQWLIVPLPGDETYKELVAIAALTPWLSRSARIS
;
A
#
# COMPACT_ATOMS: atom_id res chain seq x y z
N MET A 1 -12.65 -1.08 -14.84
CA MET A 1 -12.77 0.39 -14.72
C MET A 1 -11.39 0.92 -14.38
N THR A 2 -10.93 1.96 -15.07
CA THR A 2 -9.59 2.50 -14.93
C THR A 2 -9.43 3.10 -13.52
N HIS A 3 -8.43 2.63 -12.78
CA HIS A 3 -8.03 3.23 -11.52
C HIS A 3 -7.69 4.70 -11.75
N PRO A 4 -8.01 5.62 -10.82
CA PRO A 4 -7.62 7.02 -10.98
C PRO A 4 -6.10 7.06 -11.10
N HIS A 5 -5.59 7.58 -12.22
CA HIS A 5 -4.15 7.69 -12.42
C HIS A 5 -3.58 8.70 -11.43
N LEU A 6 -2.64 8.25 -10.61
CA LEU A 6 -1.95 8.97 -9.57
C LEU A 6 -0.54 9.23 -10.06
N PRO A 7 -0.29 10.35 -10.76
CA PRO A 7 1.00 10.60 -11.40
C PRO A 7 2.14 10.84 -10.39
N THR A 8 1.82 11.15 -9.13
CA THR A 8 2.80 11.53 -8.10
C THR A 8 2.63 10.75 -6.80
N THR A 9 3.73 10.58 -6.06
CA THR A 9 3.72 9.97 -4.72
C THR A 9 2.81 10.76 -3.77
N GLY A 10 2.80 12.09 -3.85
CA GLY A 10 1.94 12.96 -3.03
C GLY A 10 0.45 12.80 -3.33
N ALA A 11 0.08 12.60 -4.60
CA ALA A 11 -1.31 12.29 -4.97
C ALA A 11 -1.78 10.98 -4.33
N THR A 12 -0.90 9.97 -4.31
CA THR A 12 -1.16 8.67 -3.68
C THR A 12 -1.36 8.79 -2.18
N VAL A 13 -0.46 9.49 -1.48
CA VAL A 13 -0.59 9.75 -0.04
C VAL A 13 -1.88 10.48 0.28
N THR A 14 -2.28 11.46 -0.55
CA THR A 14 -3.53 12.20 -0.38
C THR A 14 -4.76 11.28 -0.54
N ALA A 15 -4.73 10.36 -1.51
CA ALA A 15 -5.77 9.36 -1.68
C ALA A 15 -5.86 8.40 -0.48
N ILE A 16 -4.72 7.94 0.04
CA ILE A 16 -4.67 7.08 1.23
C ILE A 16 -5.23 7.82 2.45
N ARG A 17 -4.90 9.10 2.63
CA ARG A 17 -5.43 9.94 3.72
C ARG A 17 -6.94 10.05 3.69
N LYS A 18 -7.53 10.15 2.50
CA LYS A 18 -8.99 10.16 2.36
C LYS A 18 -9.61 8.83 2.80
N ILE A 19 -8.99 7.71 2.46
CA ILE A 19 -9.45 6.37 2.89
C ILE A 19 -9.32 6.20 4.41
N ALA A 20 -8.19 6.63 4.97
CA ALA A 20 -7.99 6.60 6.42
C ALA A 20 -9.09 7.39 7.15
N ALA A 21 -9.41 8.60 6.66
CA ALA A 21 -10.49 9.41 7.21
C ALA A 21 -11.88 8.76 7.07
N ASP A 22 -12.18 8.13 5.93
CA ASP A 22 -13.47 7.44 5.68
C ASP A 22 -13.69 6.25 6.62
N HIS A 23 -12.61 5.53 6.94
CA HIS A 23 -12.64 4.36 7.83
C HIS A 23 -12.27 4.67 9.28
N GLY A 24 -12.02 5.94 9.64
CA GLY A 24 -11.65 6.35 10.99
C GLY A 24 -10.31 5.79 11.49
N LEU A 25 -9.35 5.59 10.59
CA LEU A 25 -8.03 5.01 10.87
C LEU A 25 -7.01 6.09 11.24
N GLU A 26 -6.13 5.79 12.18
CA GLU A 26 -4.93 6.62 12.40
C GLU A 26 -3.94 6.37 11.25
N MET A 27 -3.43 7.46 10.68
CA MET A 27 -2.49 7.42 9.57
C MET A 27 -1.22 8.19 9.93
N THR A 28 -0.10 7.48 9.92
CA THR A 28 1.23 8.06 10.03
C THR A 28 1.88 8.07 8.66
N VAL A 29 2.47 9.20 8.26
CA VAL A 29 3.19 9.31 6.99
C VAL A 29 4.63 9.75 7.26
N THR A 30 5.56 8.94 6.75
CA THR A 30 6.97 9.22 6.75
C THR A 30 7.41 9.35 5.29
N HIS A 31 7.78 10.56 4.88
CA HIS A 31 8.39 10.78 3.58
C HIS A 31 9.90 10.64 3.76
N ASP A 32 10.52 9.69 3.07
CA ASP A 32 11.98 9.64 2.97
C ASP A 32 12.39 10.58 1.84
N ILE A 33 12.37 11.88 2.13
CA ILE A 33 12.93 12.89 1.24
C ILE A 33 14.43 12.62 1.24
N GLY A 34 14.93 12.01 0.16
CA GLY A 34 16.35 11.72 0.00
C GLY A 34 17.20 12.91 0.43
N ALA A 35 17.81 12.79 1.61
CA ALA A 35 18.79 13.67 2.21
C ALA A 35 18.70 15.17 1.84
N ASP A 36 17.58 15.86 2.13
CA ASP A 36 17.61 17.33 2.23
C ASP A 36 17.67 17.74 3.70
N GLN A 37 18.86 17.57 4.27
CA GLN A 37 19.28 18.46 5.32
C GLN A 37 19.70 19.78 4.68
N THR A 38 19.05 20.83 5.15
CA THR A 38 19.48 22.23 5.22
C THR A 38 19.13 23.17 4.06
N SER A 39 18.21 24.07 4.40
CA SER A 39 18.16 25.45 3.93
C SER A 39 19.55 26.06 3.65
N CYS A 40 19.57 26.93 2.64
CA CYS A 40 20.60 27.95 2.32
C CYS A 40 21.87 27.50 1.58
N ARG A 41 21.91 27.92 0.30
CA ARG A 41 23.08 28.35 -0.51
C ARG A 41 24.24 27.34 -0.63
N ALA A 42 24.29 26.61 -1.75
CA ALA A 42 25.39 26.63 -2.74
C ALA A 42 25.36 25.39 -3.65
N SER A 43 25.36 25.65 -4.97
CA SER A 43 26.02 24.89 -6.05
C SER A 43 25.85 23.36 -6.22
N ALA A 44 25.39 23.04 -7.45
CA ALA A 44 25.70 21.85 -8.28
C ALA A 44 25.05 20.51 -7.86
N GLY A 45 24.49 19.67 -8.74
CA GLY A 45 24.42 19.64 -10.20
C GLY A 45 23.29 18.68 -10.64
N VAL A 46 22.57 19.01 -11.73
CA VAL A 46 22.68 18.37 -13.05
C VAL A 46 22.16 16.90 -13.05
N PHE A 47 20.93 16.74 -13.56
CA PHE A 47 20.16 15.50 -13.82
C PHE A 47 19.34 14.87 -12.68
N THR A 48 18.50 15.64 -12.00
CA THR A 48 17.36 15.08 -11.26
C THR A 48 16.12 15.15 -12.13
N ILE A 49 15.58 13.98 -12.51
CA ILE A 49 14.27 13.89 -13.17
C ILE A 49 13.25 14.30 -12.12
N VAL A 50 12.86 15.56 -12.19
CA VAL A 50 11.85 16.18 -11.34
C VAL A 50 10.48 15.64 -11.76
N ASP A 51 9.67 15.21 -10.78
CA ASP A 51 8.24 14.94 -10.98
C ASP A 51 7.56 16.20 -11.56
N PRO A 52 6.54 16.12 -12.44
CA PRO A 52 5.90 17.29 -13.06
C PRO A 52 5.47 18.40 -12.08
N ASP A 53 5.34 18.12 -10.78
CA ASP A 53 5.04 19.11 -9.73
C ASP A 53 6.29 19.79 -9.08
N GLY A 54 7.51 19.42 -9.47
CA GLY A 54 8.74 19.99 -8.90
C GLY A 54 9.34 19.22 -7.73
N SER A 55 8.66 18.16 -7.27
CA SER A 55 9.12 17.31 -6.17
C SER A 55 10.20 16.32 -6.62
N LEU A 56 11.23 16.11 -5.79
CA LEU A 56 12.20 15.04 -6.00
C LEU A 56 11.48 13.68 -5.98
N PRO A 57 11.84 12.72 -6.83
CA PRO A 57 11.34 11.35 -6.72
C PRO A 57 11.79 10.80 -5.36
N HIS A 58 10.85 10.62 -4.45
CA HIS A 58 11.12 10.17 -3.10
C HIS A 58 10.15 9.07 -2.68
N GLU A 59 10.64 8.18 -1.81
CA GLU A 59 9.83 7.12 -1.24
C GLU A 59 8.89 7.70 -0.18
N ALA A 60 7.64 7.24 -0.17
CA ALA A 60 6.71 7.54 0.91
C ALA A 60 6.32 6.26 1.63
N PHE A 61 6.46 6.27 2.94
CA PHE A 61 5.98 5.22 3.82
C PHE A 61 4.75 5.70 4.57
N VAL A 62 3.65 4.99 4.41
CA VAL A 62 2.38 5.26 5.10
C VAL A 62 2.06 4.07 5.98
N GLU A 63 1.76 4.32 7.24
CA GLU A 63 1.27 3.32 8.17
C GLU A 63 -0.15 3.66 8.60
N LEU A 64 -1.04 2.70 8.48
CA LEU A 64 -2.43 2.77 8.89
C LEU A 64 -2.61 1.90 10.13
N SER A 65 -2.72 2.55 11.28
CA SER A 65 -2.97 1.91 12.56
C SER A 65 -4.46 1.58 12.64
N GLY A 66 -4.78 0.30 12.46
CA GLY A 66 -6.15 -0.22 12.41
C GLY A 66 -6.17 -1.73 12.56
N VAL A 67 -7.35 -2.34 12.41
CA VAL A 67 -7.49 -3.80 12.32
C VAL A 67 -8.12 -4.11 10.96
N PRO A 68 -7.33 -4.53 9.96
CA PRO A 68 -5.91 -4.92 10.02
C PRO A 68 -4.94 -3.73 10.05
N THR A 69 -3.73 -3.98 10.55
CA THR A 69 -2.61 -3.03 10.40
C THR A 69 -2.12 -3.11 8.96
N VAL A 70 -2.02 -1.95 8.29
CA VAL A 70 -1.54 -1.89 6.91
C VAL A 70 -0.42 -0.88 6.80
N SER A 71 0.69 -1.27 6.19
CA SER A 71 1.73 -0.35 5.78
C SER A 71 1.86 -0.34 4.26
N VAL A 72 2.10 0.84 3.70
CA VAL A 72 2.22 1.09 2.26
C VAL A 72 3.52 1.83 2.04
N ARG A 73 4.42 1.25 1.26
CA ARG A 73 5.63 1.90 0.78
C ARG A 73 5.45 2.18 -0.70
N VAL A 74 5.40 3.46 -1.07
CA VAL A 74 5.27 3.92 -2.45
C VAL A 74 6.66 4.25 -2.98
N PHE A 75 7.02 3.65 -4.11
CA PHE A 75 8.28 3.88 -4.80
C PHE A 75 8.10 4.92 -5.91
N PRO A 76 9.19 5.61 -6.31
CA PRO A 76 9.13 6.58 -7.40
C PRO A 76 8.91 5.95 -8.79
N GLU A 77 9.07 4.64 -8.92
CA GLU A 77 8.99 3.88 -10.18
C GLU A 77 7.56 3.46 -10.57
N ASP A 78 6.54 4.09 -9.98
CA ASP A 78 5.10 3.79 -10.13
C ASP A 78 4.60 2.51 -9.45
N ASP A 79 5.48 1.82 -8.72
CA ASP A 79 5.12 0.65 -7.91
C ASP A 79 5.00 0.96 -6.42
N ALA A 80 4.29 0.10 -5.71
CA ALA A 80 4.12 0.14 -4.27
C ALA A 80 4.23 -1.26 -3.67
N LYS A 81 4.80 -1.30 -2.47
CA LYS A 81 4.76 -2.47 -1.59
C LYS A 81 3.70 -2.23 -0.52
N ILE A 82 2.76 -3.16 -0.40
CA ILE A 82 1.72 -3.10 0.63
C ILE A 82 1.91 -4.28 1.57
N THR A 83 1.99 -4.03 2.86
CA THR A 83 2.00 -5.08 3.88
C THR A 83 0.69 -5.03 4.64
N VAL A 84 -0.15 -6.06 4.47
CA VAL A 84 -1.39 -6.24 5.22
C VAL A 84 -1.12 -7.24 6.32
N ASP A 85 -1.03 -6.78 7.57
CA ASP A 85 -1.00 -7.64 8.74
C ASP A 85 0.11 -8.72 8.68
N ASN A 86 1.31 -8.31 8.25
CA ASN A 86 2.51 -9.14 7.98
C ASN A 86 2.49 -9.95 6.66
N VAL A 87 1.49 -9.77 5.80
CA VAL A 87 1.48 -10.33 4.44
C VAL A 87 1.94 -9.26 3.46
N GLU A 88 3.06 -9.50 2.79
CA GLU A 88 3.70 -8.54 1.89
C GLU A 88 3.25 -8.77 0.45
N PHE A 89 2.69 -7.74 -0.16
CA PHE A 89 2.38 -7.66 -1.59
C PHE A 89 3.41 -6.76 -2.24
N HIS A 90 4.19 -7.36 -3.12
CA HIS A 90 5.15 -6.67 -3.97
C HIS A 90 4.48 -6.36 -5.32
N ASP A 91 5.01 -5.36 -6.04
CA ASP A 91 4.57 -5.05 -7.41
C ASP A 91 3.09 -4.62 -7.53
N VAL A 92 2.59 -3.85 -6.56
CA VAL A 92 1.25 -3.23 -6.65
C VAL A 92 1.39 -1.88 -7.36
N PRO A 93 0.75 -1.66 -8.52
CA PRO A 93 0.75 -0.35 -9.17
C PRO A 93 0.22 0.71 -8.23
N ARG A 94 0.85 1.89 -8.26
CA ARG A 94 0.47 3.03 -7.43
C ARG A 94 -1.01 3.42 -7.59
N ASP A 95 -1.54 3.28 -8.80
CA ASP A 95 -2.94 3.50 -9.13
C ASP A 95 -3.91 2.50 -8.45
N SER A 96 -3.45 1.28 -8.21
CA SER A 96 -4.22 0.22 -7.56
C SER A 96 -4.22 0.35 -6.04
N VAL A 97 -3.27 1.06 -5.43
CA VAL A 97 -3.15 1.22 -3.97
C VAL A 97 -4.44 1.69 -3.29
N PRO A 98 -5.14 2.76 -3.73
CA PRO A 98 -6.35 3.21 -3.04
C PRO A 98 -7.47 2.18 -3.10
N ALA A 99 -7.60 1.50 -4.25
CA ALA A 99 -8.62 0.48 -4.43
C ALA A 99 -8.31 -0.78 -3.60
N PHE A 100 -7.02 -1.11 -3.45
CA PHE A 100 -6.54 -2.20 -2.62
C PHE A 100 -6.89 -1.95 -1.15
N LEU A 101 -6.52 -0.77 -0.62
CA LEU A 101 -6.83 -0.39 0.77
C LEU A 101 -8.33 -0.40 1.03
N ARG A 102 -9.12 0.12 0.08
CA ARG A 102 -10.59 0.10 0.19
C ARG A 102 -11.11 -1.34 0.24
N SER A 103 -10.57 -2.26 -0.56
CA SER A 103 -10.96 -3.67 -0.52
C SER A 103 -10.66 -4.34 0.83
N VAL A 104 -9.50 -4.03 1.41
CA VAL A 104 -9.10 -4.52 2.73
C VAL A 104 -10.04 -4.00 3.83
N TYR A 105 -10.24 -2.68 3.92
CA TYR A 105 -11.02 -2.08 5.00
C TYR A 105 -12.55 -2.20 4.83
N SER A 106 -13.03 -2.44 3.61
CA SER A 106 -14.45 -2.76 3.37
C SER A 106 -14.83 -4.22 3.64
N GLY A 107 -13.84 -5.07 3.97
CA GLY A 107 -14.08 -6.50 4.27
C GLY A 107 -14.27 -7.38 3.04
N LEU A 108 -13.81 -6.94 1.86
CA LEU A 108 -13.77 -7.76 0.64
C LEU A 108 -12.56 -8.69 0.63
N ALA A 109 -11.45 -8.26 1.25
CA ALA A 109 -10.29 -9.10 1.48
C ALA A 109 -10.65 -10.31 2.37
N HIS A 110 -10.26 -11.50 1.95
CA HIS A 110 -10.54 -12.73 2.67
C HIS A 110 -9.36 -13.69 2.59
N THR A 111 -9.20 -14.51 3.62
CA THR A 111 -8.22 -15.60 3.57
C THR A 111 -8.90 -16.87 3.09
N LYS A 112 -8.18 -17.62 2.26
CA LYS A 112 -8.60 -18.93 1.78
C LYS A 112 -7.57 -19.96 2.24
N GLY A 113 -8.00 -20.93 3.04
CA GLY A 113 -7.20 -22.09 3.40
C GLY A 113 -7.34 -23.22 2.38
N ARG A 114 -6.29 -24.00 2.18
CA ARG A 114 -6.35 -25.29 1.47
C ARG A 114 -5.72 -26.35 2.36
N LEU A 115 -6.37 -27.52 2.44
CA LEU A 115 -5.91 -28.64 3.26
C LEU A 115 -4.78 -29.45 2.59
N PHE A 116 -4.70 -29.44 1.25
CA PHE A 116 -3.64 -30.16 0.53
C PHE A 116 -3.28 -29.53 -0.83
N PRO A 117 -2.05 -29.02 -1.02
CA PRO A 117 -1.03 -28.81 0.01
C PRO A 117 -1.50 -27.78 1.06
N PRO A 118 -1.07 -27.90 2.34
CA PRO A 118 -1.48 -26.99 3.39
C PRO A 118 -0.96 -25.57 3.11
N GLY A 119 -1.86 -24.60 3.12
CA GLY A 119 -1.51 -23.20 2.93
C GLY A 119 -2.71 -22.30 3.16
N GLN A 120 -2.44 -21.05 3.57
CA GLN A 120 -3.42 -19.97 3.59
C GLN A 120 -2.98 -18.90 2.60
N TRP A 121 -3.93 -18.36 1.86
CA TRP A 121 -3.69 -17.24 0.97
C TRP A 121 -4.61 -16.09 1.35
N LEU A 122 -4.05 -14.88 1.42
CA LEU A 122 -4.83 -13.66 1.51
C LEU A 122 -5.19 -13.24 0.09
N ILE A 123 -6.48 -13.11 -0.17
CA ILE A 123 -7.04 -12.73 -1.47
C ILE A 123 -7.67 -11.35 -1.32
N VAL A 124 -7.19 -10.40 -2.10
CA VAL A 124 -7.68 -9.01 -2.14
C VAL A 124 -8.23 -8.71 -3.52
N PRO A 125 -9.56 -8.81 -3.72
CA PRO A 125 -10.18 -8.50 -5.00
C PRO A 125 -10.28 -6.98 -5.18
N LEU A 126 -9.92 -6.48 -6.36
CA LEU A 126 -10.05 -5.07 -6.71
C LEU A 126 -11.25 -4.83 -7.63
N PRO A 127 -11.81 -3.61 -7.61
CA PRO A 127 -12.84 -3.20 -8.55
C PRO A 127 -12.25 -3.12 -9.96
N GLY A 128 -12.46 -4.15 -10.78
CA GLY A 128 -11.90 -4.20 -12.13
C GLY A 128 -11.49 -5.59 -12.62
N ASP A 129 -11.80 -6.64 -11.86
CA ASP A 129 -11.42 -8.05 -12.10
C ASP A 129 -9.96 -8.39 -11.72
N GLU A 130 -9.18 -7.40 -11.30
CA GLU A 130 -7.85 -7.62 -10.74
C GLU A 130 -7.95 -8.22 -9.33
N THR A 131 -7.13 -9.22 -9.03
CA THR A 131 -7.12 -9.87 -7.71
C THR A 131 -5.69 -10.16 -7.30
N TYR A 132 -5.28 -9.60 -6.17
CA TYR A 132 -4.00 -9.95 -5.57
C TYR A 132 -4.17 -11.13 -4.64
N LYS A 133 -3.21 -12.05 -4.69
CA LYS A 133 -3.20 -13.25 -3.88
C LYS A 133 -1.80 -13.52 -3.39
N GLU A 134 -1.62 -13.49 -2.07
CA GLU A 134 -0.34 -13.79 -1.45
C GLU A 134 -0.42 -14.90 -0.42
N LEU A 135 0.68 -15.64 -0.28
CA LEU A 135 0.77 -16.74 0.68
C LEU A 135 0.96 -16.17 2.09
N VAL A 136 0.06 -16.54 2.99
CA VAL A 136 0.18 -16.24 4.41
C VAL A 136 1.17 -17.23 5.00
N ALA A 137 2.32 -16.73 5.44
CA ALA A 137 3.26 -17.54 6.22
C ALA A 137 2.57 -18.01 7.51
N ILE A 138 2.81 -19.25 7.93
CA ILE A 138 2.21 -19.81 9.15
C ILE A 138 2.57 -18.97 10.39
N ALA A 139 3.75 -18.34 10.40
CA ALA A 139 4.18 -17.43 11.46
C ALA A 139 3.48 -16.05 11.43
N ALA A 140 2.88 -15.68 10.30
CA ALA A 140 2.17 -14.41 10.10
C ALA A 140 0.65 -14.53 10.34
N LEU A 141 0.17 -15.65 10.90
CA LEU A 141 -1.25 -15.89 11.17
C LEU A 141 -1.75 -15.04 12.34
N THR A 142 -2.27 -13.87 12.02
CA THR A 142 -2.87 -12.97 13.00
C THR A 142 -4.33 -13.32 13.31
N PRO A 143 -4.91 -12.76 14.39
CA PRO A 143 -6.33 -12.90 14.68
C PRO A 143 -7.24 -12.36 13.56
N TRP A 144 -6.85 -11.27 12.88
CA TRP A 144 -7.62 -10.72 11.77
C TRP A 144 -7.62 -11.66 10.57
N LEU A 145 -6.47 -12.19 10.17
CA LEU A 145 -6.35 -13.15 9.05
C LEU A 145 -7.18 -14.42 9.30
N SER A 146 -7.21 -14.88 10.55
CA SER A 146 -8.01 -16.03 10.97
C SER A 146 -9.52 -15.74 10.91
N ARG A 147 -9.94 -14.53 11.30
CA ARG A 147 -11.35 -14.10 11.25
C ARG A 147 -11.85 -13.85 9.83
N SER A 148 -10.99 -13.38 8.94
CA SER A 148 -11.30 -13.13 7.53
C SER A 148 -11.32 -14.42 6.69
N ALA A 149 -11.19 -15.58 7.32
CA ALA A 149 -11.27 -16.88 6.65
C ALA A 149 -12.67 -17.10 6.09
N ARG A 150 -12.76 -17.30 4.77
CA ARG A 150 -13.98 -17.79 4.13
C ARG A 150 -13.89 -19.31 3.99
N ILE A 151 -14.83 -19.99 4.65
CA ILE A 151 -15.08 -21.42 4.43
C ILE A 151 -15.82 -21.50 3.09
N SER A 152 -15.18 -22.10 2.10
CA SER A 152 -15.84 -22.48 0.86
C SER A 152 -16.48 -23.85 0.99
#